data_AF-A0A328CC74-F1
#
_entry.id   AF-A0A328CC74-F1
#
_cell.length_a   1.000
_cell.length_b   1.000
_cell.length_c   1.000
_cell.angle_alpha   90.00
_cell.angle_beta   90.00
_cell.angle_gamma   90.00
#
_symmetry.space_group_name_H-M   'P 1'
#
loop_
_entity.id
_entity.type
_entity.pdbx_description
1 polymer ?
#
loop_
_entity_poly.entity_id
_entity_poly.type
_entity_poly.pdbx_seq_one_letter_code
_entity_poly.pdbx_strand_id
1 'polypeptide(L)'
;MKSKTTAAVLAFILGGLGVHKFYLGQNGQGLLYLLFCWSGIPSLIAFVECIMLLIMSDDEFNRRFNGAAYALAAQGAQMGQNVTINLGSDMQQRLNGGQQRSLTQELNELKELHVSGVLNDEEFAAQKQRLLNA
;
A
#
# COMPACT_ATOMS: atom_id res chain seq x y z
N MET A 1 2.69 12.09 20.17
CA MET A 1 1.70 11.31 19.39
C MET A 1 0.45 11.22 20.24
N LYS A 2 -0.73 11.47 19.67
CA LYS A 2 -2.00 11.38 20.41
C LYS A 2 -2.36 9.90 20.61
N SER A 3 -2.99 9.56 21.74
CA SER A 3 -3.41 8.19 22.05
C SER A 3 -4.89 7.99 21.74
N LYS A 4 -5.22 6.95 20.97
CA LYS A 4 -6.60 6.57 20.61
C LYS A 4 -7.47 6.35 21.85
N THR A 5 -6.98 5.55 22.80
CA THR A 5 -7.69 5.24 24.05
C THR A 5 -8.01 6.50 24.85
N THR A 6 -7.04 7.41 24.96
CA THR A 6 -7.26 8.70 25.63
C THR A 6 -8.32 9.54 24.91
N ALA A 7 -8.29 9.60 23.58
CA ALA A 7 -9.31 10.31 22.80
C ALA A 7 -10.71 9.69 22.97
N ALA A 8 -10.83 8.36 23.01
CA ALA A 8 -12.09 7.66 23.23
C ALA A 8 -12.65 7.89 24.65
N VAL A 9 -11.80 7.80 25.68
CA VAL A 9 -12.20 8.09 27.07
C VAL A 9 -12.61 9.55 27.24
N LEU A 10 -11.89 10.49 26.63
CA LEU A 10 -12.28 11.90 26.62
C LEU A 10 -13.60 12.12 25.88
N ALA A 11 -13.84 11.43 24.76
CA ALA A 11 -15.10 11.52 24.03
C ALA A 11 -16.27 10.94 24.84
N PHE A 12 -16.04 9.91 25.66
CA PHE A 12 -17.08 9.33 26.52
C PHE A 12 -17.45 10.25 27.71
N ILE A 13 -16.45 10.80 28.40
CA ILE A 13 -16.68 11.56 29.64
C ILE A 13 -16.95 13.05 29.34
N LEU A 14 -16.24 13.65 28.37
CA LEU A 14 -16.32 15.07 28.02
C LEU A 14 -16.83 15.31 26.59
N GLY A 15 -17.45 14.30 25.97
CA GLY A 15 -17.99 14.40 24.62
C GLY A 15 -19.06 15.47 24.44
N GLY A 16 -19.96 15.60 25.42
CA GLY A 16 -20.99 16.65 25.43
C GLY A 16 -20.42 18.07 25.46
N LEU A 17 -19.19 18.25 25.93
CA LEU A 17 -18.47 19.53 25.94
C LEU A 17 -17.57 19.71 24.70
N GLY A 18 -17.30 18.63 23.95
CA GLY A 18 -16.42 18.66 22.77
C GLY A 18 -14.92 18.70 23.08
N VAL A 19 -14.50 18.40 24.31
CA VAL A 19 -13.09 18.50 24.74
C VAL A 19 -12.17 17.54 23.97
N HIS A 20 -12.70 16.39 23.54
CA HIS A 20 -11.96 15.42 22.72
C HIS A 20 -11.54 15.99 21.36
N LYS A 21 -12.32 16.90 20.77
CA LYS A 21 -11.96 17.59 19.50
C LYS A 21 -10.75 18.51 19.69
N PHE A 22 -10.64 19.19 20.82
CA PHE A 22 -9.46 20.00 21.15
C PHE A 22 -8.20 19.13 21.31
N TYR A 23 -8.34 17.96 21.95
CA TYR A 23 -7.23 17.00 22.06
C TYR A 23 -6.73 16.54 20.68
N LEU A 24 -7.66 16.32 19.73
CA LEU A 24 -7.37 15.91 18.36
C LEU A 24 -6.80 17.05 17.49
N GLY A 25 -6.71 18.28 18.00
CA GLY A 25 -6.25 19.47 17.26
C GLY A 25 -7.33 20.11 16.37
N GLN A 26 -8.58 19.69 16.54
CA GLN A 26 -9.75 20.13 15.79
C GLN A 26 -10.49 21.28 16.50
N ASN A 27 -9.76 22.38 16.82
CA ASN A 27 -10.24 23.46 17.69
C ASN A 27 -11.54 24.13 17.21
N GLY A 28 -11.74 24.28 15.89
CA GLY A 28 -12.98 24.86 15.33
C GLY A 28 -14.22 24.02 15.64
N GLN A 29 -14.13 22.71 15.41
CA GLN A 29 -15.19 21.75 15.76
C GLN A 29 -15.41 21.69 17.28
N GLY A 30 -14.34 21.73 18.08
CA GLY A 30 -14.44 21.76 19.54
C GLY A 30 -15.18 23.00 20.05
N LEU A 31 -14.90 24.16 19.48
CA LEU A 31 -15.60 25.41 19.83
C LEU A 31 -17.08 25.36 19.45
N LEU A 32 -17.39 24.77 18.30
CA LEU A 32 -18.78 24.57 17.86
C LEU A 32 -19.54 23.66 18.84
N TYR A 33 -18.92 22.57 19.29
CA TYR A 33 -19.50 21.70 20.33
C TYR A 33 -19.70 22.44 21.65
N LEU A 34 -18.74 23.29 22.05
CA LEU A 34 -18.84 24.09 23.26
C LEU A 34 -20.01 25.08 23.21
N LEU A 35 -20.24 25.73 22.06
CA LEU A 35 -21.35 26.66 21.85
C LEU A 35 -22.72 25.94 21.85
N PHE A 36 -22.76 24.71 21.33
CA PHE A 36 -23.99 23.92 21.28
C PHE A 36 -24.19 23.02 22.51
N CYS A 37 -23.30 23.04 23.51
CA CYS A 37 -23.34 22.07 24.62
C CYS A 37 -24.65 22.13 25.43
N TRP A 38 -25.28 23.31 25.49
CA TRP A 38 -26.57 23.53 26.15
C TRP A 38 -27.75 22.84 25.45
N SER A 39 -27.63 22.49 24.15
CA SER A 39 -28.68 21.84 23.38
C SER A 39 -28.75 20.33 23.60
N GLY A 40 -27.77 19.72 24.28
CA GLY A 40 -27.65 18.27 24.47
C GLY A 40 -27.31 17.47 23.19
N ILE A 41 -27.51 18.05 22.00
CA ILE A 41 -27.18 17.47 20.68
C ILE A 41 -25.70 17.06 20.58
N PRO A 42 -24.72 17.87 21.03
CA PRO A 42 -23.30 17.49 20.95
C PRO A 42 -22.99 16.21 21.72
N SER A 43 -23.72 15.92 22.80
CA SER A 43 -23.52 14.69 23.58
C SER A 43 -23.91 13.45 22.79
N LEU A 44 -24.97 13.52 21.97
CA LEU A 44 -25.40 12.39 21.15
C LEU A 44 -24.41 12.14 20.00
N ILE A 45 -23.95 13.22 19.35
CA ILE A 45 -22.96 13.09 18.27
C ILE A 45 -21.62 12.60 18.83
N ALA A 46 -21.20 13.10 19.99
CA ALA A 46 -19.97 12.64 20.65
C ALA A 46 -20.06 11.17 21.09
N PHE A 47 -21.24 10.69 21.47
CA PHE A 47 -21.46 9.28 21.77
C PHE A 47 -21.24 8.39 20.53
N VAL A 48 -21.78 8.80 19.38
CA VAL A 48 -21.54 8.11 18.10
C VAL A 48 -20.06 8.18 17.70
N GLU A 49 -19.42 9.36 17.83
CA GLU A 49 -17.98 9.51 17.58
C GLU A 49 -17.14 8.65 18.54
N CYS A 50 -17.54 8.49 19.80
CA CYS A 50 -16.87 7.63 20.76
C CYS A 50 -16.89 6.17 20.28
N ILE A 51 -18.05 5.66 19.84
CA ILE A 51 -18.16 4.30 19.30
C ILE A 51 -17.30 4.18 18.03
N MET A 52 -17.35 5.17 17.14
CA MET A 52 -16.53 5.20 15.92
C MET A 52 -15.03 5.16 16.24
N LEU A 53 -14.60 5.93 17.24
CA LEU A 53 -13.21 5.95 17.71
C LEU A 53 -12.80 4.61 18.35
N LEU A 54 -13.71 3.91 19.03
CA LEU A 54 -13.41 2.59 19.60
C LEU A 54 -13.17 1.53 18.51
N ILE A 55 -14.03 1.51 17.48
CA ILE A 55 -13.95 0.54 16.38
C ILE A 55 -12.87 0.88 15.33
N MET A 56 -12.44 2.15 15.25
CA MET A 56 -11.37 2.59 14.34
C MET A 56 -10.05 1.87 14.65
N SER A 57 -9.27 1.47 13.64
CA SER A 57 -7.94 0.86 13.88
C SER A 57 -6.91 1.89 14.34
N ASP A 58 -5.87 1.46 15.07
CA ASP A 58 -4.79 2.36 15.49
C ASP A 58 -4.04 2.98 14.30
N ASP A 59 -3.87 2.23 13.20
CA ASP A 59 -3.30 2.72 11.95
C ASP A 59 -4.13 3.86 11.35
N GLU A 60 -5.45 3.69 11.31
CA GLU A 60 -6.35 4.70 10.77
C GLU A 60 -6.39 5.95 11.65
N PHE A 61 -6.37 5.77 12.98
CA PHE A 61 -6.26 6.87 13.94
C PHE A 61 -4.94 7.63 13.76
N ASN A 62 -3.82 6.92 13.65
CA ASN A 62 -2.52 7.53 13.44
C ASN A 62 -2.46 8.30 12.12
N ARG A 63 -3.02 7.74 11.04
CA ARG A 63 -3.10 8.40 9.75
C ARG A 63 -3.90 9.70 9.82
N ARG A 64 -5.03 9.70 10.55
CA ARG A 64 -5.96 10.84 10.59
C ARG A 64 -5.56 11.94 11.58
N PHE A 65 -4.92 11.58 12.70
CA PHE A 65 -4.64 12.51 13.81
C PHE A 65 -3.16 12.68 14.15
N ASN A 66 -2.30 11.72 13.77
CA ASN A 66 -0.84 11.80 13.89
C ASN A 66 -0.15 11.89 12.51
N GLY A 67 -0.91 12.25 11.48
CA GLY A 67 -0.60 12.09 10.05
C GLY A 67 0.75 12.65 9.59
N ALA A 68 1.25 13.77 10.12
CA ALA A 68 2.58 14.26 9.71
C ALA A 68 3.72 13.33 10.17
N ALA A 69 3.67 12.86 11.42
CA ALA A 69 4.67 11.93 11.96
C ALA A 69 4.47 10.50 11.42
N TYR A 70 3.22 10.07 11.24
CA TYR A 70 2.90 8.77 10.66
C TYR A 70 3.18 8.72 9.15
N ALA A 71 2.93 9.80 8.39
CA ALA A 71 3.19 9.83 6.95
C ALA A 71 4.69 9.74 6.65
N LEU A 72 5.55 10.33 7.49
CA LEU A 72 7.00 10.15 7.39
C LEU A 72 7.41 8.69 7.70
N ALA A 73 6.82 8.06 8.72
CA ALA A 73 7.08 6.66 9.06
C ALA A 73 6.53 5.67 8.00
N ALA A 74 5.35 5.94 7.45
CA ALA A 74 4.72 5.17 6.38
C ALA A 74 5.40 5.41 5.02
N GLN A 75 5.94 6.62 4.78
CA GLN A 75 6.86 6.87 3.67
C GLN A 75 8.11 6.00 3.78
N GLY A 76 8.62 5.68 4.97
CA GLY A 76 9.71 4.72 5.12
C GLY A 76 9.39 3.32 4.57
N ALA A 77 8.13 2.89 4.63
CA ALA A 77 7.69 1.60 4.07
C ALA A 77 7.42 1.67 2.56
N GLN A 78 6.99 2.81 2.03
CA GLN A 78 6.69 2.97 0.60
C GLN A 78 7.88 3.47 -0.22
N MET A 79 8.81 4.25 0.36
CA MET A 79 10.06 4.71 -0.28
C MET A 79 11.08 3.58 -0.53
N GLY A 80 10.95 2.44 0.14
CA GLY A 80 11.74 1.25 -0.16
C GLY A 80 11.40 0.59 -1.50
N GLN A 81 10.25 0.92 -2.10
CA GLN A 81 9.75 0.25 -3.31
C GLN A 81 9.90 1.08 -4.59
N ASN A 82 10.27 2.35 -4.48
CA ASN A 82 10.44 3.28 -5.60
C ASN A 82 11.77 4.06 -5.58
N VAL A 83 12.70 3.72 -4.67
CA VAL A 83 14.14 4.02 -4.78
C VAL A 83 14.94 2.72 -5.03
N THR A 84 14.35 1.81 -5.79
CA THR A 84 15.13 0.94 -6.70
C THR A 84 14.97 1.53 -8.10
N ILE A 85 15.50 2.74 -8.29
CA ILE A 85 15.86 3.20 -9.63
C ILE A 85 17.03 2.30 -10.04
N ASN A 86 16.67 1.22 -10.71
CA ASN A 86 17.37 0.64 -11.84
C ASN A 86 18.89 0.95 -11.88
N LEU A 87 19.63 0.27 -11.01
CA LEU A 87 21.09 0.17 -11.11
C LEU A 87 21.61 -1.24 -10.78
N GLY A 88 20.81 -2.05 -10.06
CA GLY A 88 21.06 -3.48 -9.84
C GLY A 88 20.32 -4.39 -10.82
N SER A 89 19.10 -4.02 -11.25
CA SER A 89 18.29 -4.78 -12.21
C SER A 89 18.89 -4.80 -13.61
N ASP A 90 19.58 -3.74 -14.04
CA ASP A 90 20.18 -3.68 -15.38
C ASP A 90 21.41 -4.59 -15.50
N MET A 91 22.27 -4.69 -14.47
CA MET A 91 23.41 -5.61 -14.50
C MET A 91 22.94 -7.06 -14.40
N GLN A 92 21.96 -7.34 -13.55
CA GLN A 92 21.44 -8.69 -13.35
C GLN A 92 20.64 -9.18 -14.58
N GLN A 93 19.92 -8.27 -15.27
CA GLN A 93 19.28 -8.57 -16.56
C GLN A 93 20.26 -8.64 -17.74
N ARG A 94 21.38 -7.91 -17.74
CA ARG A 94 22.42 -8.04 -18.79
C ARG A 94 23.20 -9.34 -18.69
N LEU A 95 23.45 -9.82 -17.47
CA LEU A 95 24.10 -11.11 -17.24
C LEU A 95 23.17 -12.29 -17.55
N ASN A 96 21.85 -12.15 -17.31
CA ASN A 96 20.88 -13.22 -17.52
C ASN A 96 20.22 -13.19 -18.93
N GLY A 97 20.13 -12.01 -19.55
CA GLY A 97 19.53 -11.80 -20.87
C GLY A 97 20.40 -12.17 -22.07
N GLY A 98 21.69 -12.48 -21.87
CA GLY A 98 22.57 -13.01 -22.91
C GLY A 98 22.24 -14.46 -23.29
N GLN A 99 21.84 -15.27 -22.31
CA GLN A 99 21.59 -16.71 -22.50
C GLN A 99 20.11 -17.01 -22.80
N GLN A 100 19.17 -16.21 -22.26
CA GLN A 100 17.74 -16.37 -22.55
C GLN A 100 17.35 -15.93 -23.98
N ARG A 101 18.09 -14.98 -24.56
CA ARG A 101 17.82 -14.48 -25.92
C ARG A 101 18.18 -15.48 -27.01
N SER A 102 19.30 -16.20 -26.91
CA SER A 102 19.68 -17.21 -27.92
C SER A 102 18.66 -18.34 -27.98
N LEU A 103 18.25 -18.90 -26.83
CA LEU A 103 17.29 -20.00 -26.78
C LEU A 103 15.90 -19.60 -27.31
N THR A 104 15.42 -18.40 -26.95
CA THR A 104 14.10 -17.92 -27.40
C THR A 104 14.11 -17.59 -28.90
N GLN A 105 15.22 -17.05 -29.39
CA GLN A 105 15.41 -16.72 -30.80
C GLN A 105 15.54 -17.99 -31.66
N GLU A 106 16.32 -18.98 -31.19
CA GLU A 106 16.46 -20.28 -31.86
C GLU A 106 15.14 -21.06 -31.86
N LEU A 107 14.33 -21.00 -30.79
CA LEU A 107 12.99 -21.58 -30.79
C LEU A 107 12.05 -20.93 -31.82
N ASN A 108 12.16 -19.61 -32.01
CA ASN A 108 11.33 -18.89 -32.97
C ASN A 108 11.76 -19.18 -34.41
N GLU A 109 13.07 -19.30 -34.65
CA GLU A 109 13.66 -19.67 -35.94
C GLU A 109 13.34 -21.13 -36.30
N LEU A 110 13.44 -22.07 -35.34
CA LEU A 110 13.00 -23.45 -35.53
C LEU A 110 11.50 -23.53 -35.87
N LYS A 111 10.68 -22.70 -35.22
CA LYS A 111 9.23 -22.65 -35.49
C LYS A 111 8.94 -22.10 -36.88
N GLU A 112 9.70 -21.09 -37.30
CA GLU A 112 9.60 -20.52 -38.64
C GLU A 112 10.03 -21.54 -39.72
N LEU A 113 11.08 -22.33 -39.46
CA LEU A 113 11.55 -23.41 -40.33
C LEU A 113 10.58 -24.61 -40.39
N HIS A 114 9.86 -24.88 -39.29
CA HIS A 114 8.79 -25.88 -39.27
C HIS A 114 7.55 -25.40 -40.04
N VAL A 115 7.11 -24.15 -39.83
CA VAL A 115 5.94 -23.58 -40.51
C VAL A 115 6.17 -23.38 -42.01
N SER A 116 7.41 -23.12 -42.43
CA SER A 116 7.78 -23.03 -43.84
C SER A 116 7.87 -24.40 -44.54
N GLY A 117 7.62 -25.51 -43.83
CA GLY A 117 7.57 -26.85 -44.40
C GLY A 117 8.93 -27.42 -44.81
N VAL A 118 10.01 -26.76 -44.41
CA VAL A 118 11.40 -27.17 -44.69
C VAL A 118 11.89 -28.23 -43.69
N LEU A 119 11.24 -28.35 -42.53
CA LEU A 119 11.63 -29.26 -41.44
C LEU A 119 10.49 -30.23 -41.07
N ASN A 120 10.77 -31.54 -41.09
CA ASN A 120 9.82 -32.60 -40.71
C ASN A 120 9.59 -32.61 -39.18
N ASP A 121 8.42 -33.05 -38.71
CA ASP A 121 7.99 -32.95 -37.31
C ASP A 121 8.96 -33.59 -36.31
N GLU A 122 9.67 -34.65 -36.73
CA GLU A 122 10.67 -35.36 -35.93
C GLU A 122 11.96 -34.55 -35.69
N GLU A 123 12.45 -33.83 -36.70
CA GLU A 123 13.72 -33.08 -36.59
C GLU A 123 13.58 -31.84 -35.72
N PHE A 124 12.41 -31.19 -35.77
CA PHE A 124 12.05 -30.08 -34.90
C PHE A 124 12.04 -30.50 -33.42
N ALA A 125 11.44 -31.65 -33.11
CA ALA A 125 11.37 -32.16 -31.74
C ALA A 125 12.76 -32.51 -31.18
N ALA A 126 13.60 -33.16 -32.00
CA ALA A 126 14.96 -33.53 -31.60
C ALA A 126 15.84 -32.30 -31.30
N GLN A 127 15.76 -31.26 -32.11
CA GLN A 127 16.52 -30.02 -31.89
C GLN A 127 15.98 -29.20 -30.71
N LYS A 128 14.65 -29.09 -30.55
CA LYS A 128 14.04 -28.47 -29.37
C LYS A 128 14.50 -29.13 -28.06
N GLN A 129 14.60 -30.46 -28.05
CA GLN A 129 14.99 -31.20 -26.85
C GLN A 129 16.49 -31.10 -26.53
N ARG A 130 17.34 -30.93 -27.55
CA ARG A 130 18.77 -30.62 -27.37
C ARG A 130 18.98 -29.22 -26.78
N LEU A 131 18.21 -28.23 -27.22
CA LEU A 131 18.29 -26.86 -26.72
C LEU A 131 17.77 -26.68 -25.29
N LEU A 132 16.92 -27.59 -24.82
CA LEU A 132 16.42 -27.58 -23.44
C LEU A 132 17.35 -28.29 -22.44
N ASN A 133 18.34 -29.04 -22.92
CA ASN A 133 19.26 -29.83 -22.09
C ASN A 133 20.73 -29.36 -22.21
N ALA A 134 20.96 -28.21 -22.85
CA ALA A 134 22.26 -27.54 -23.00
C ALA A 134 22.32 -26.31 -22.09
#